data_AF-A0A847DHM4-F1
#
_entry.id   AF-A0A847DHM4-F1
#
_cell.length_a   1.000
_cell.length_b   1.000
_cell.length_c   1.000
_cell.angle_alpha   90.00
_cell.angle_beta   90.00
_cell.angle_gamma   90.00
#
_symmetry.space_group_name_H-M   'P 1'
#
loop_
_entity.id
_entity.type
_entity.pdbx_description
1 polymer ?
#
loop_
_entity_poly.entity_id
_entity_poly.type
_entity_poly.pdbx_seq_one_letter_code
_entity_poly.pdbx_strand_id
1 'polypeptide(L)'
;MDIQTWIIGQSIVEIIIIGLMLWFIKSHNAMRKKNDEIGAIFENPEKIISEMQEITRTLEKNLEEKKEISRRMLGQLEDILKRADHTHNELQSLMKEYSLSPVNAHPAAQDSKRMRTSVNDLLKQGHSKEEIAGKLGISTSEIELLIKLNKRQKGEAKK
;
A
#
# COMPACT_ATOMS: atom_id res chain seq x y z
N MET A 1 -12.04 -26.74 99.46
CA MET A 1 -11.33 -26.22 98.26
C MET A 1 -10.64 -24.95 98.70
N ASP A 2 -9.32 -24.91 98.61
CA ASP A 2 -8.52 -23.79 99.11
C ASP A 2 -8.72 -22.54 98.24
N ILE A 3 -8.86 -21.39 98.89
CA ILE A 3 -8.99 -20.06 98.25
C ILE A 3 -7.85 -19.80 97.25
N GLN A 4 -6.68 -20.41 97.49
CA GLN A 4 -5.54 -20.36 96.59
C GLN A 4 -5.83 -20.99 95.21
N THR A 5 -6.57 -22.10 95.15
CA THR A 5 -6.94 -22.75 93.88
C THR A 5 -7.89 -21.88 93.07
N TRP A 6 -8.78 -21.14 93.75
CA TRP A 6 -9.71 -20.21 93.09
C TRP A 6 -8.99 -19.01 92.46
N ILE A 7 -8.03 -18.42 93.20
CA ILE A 7 -7.25 -17.27 92.72
C ILE A 7 -6.40 -17.67 91.51
N ILE A 8 -5.72 -18.83 91.57
CA ILE A 8 -4.90 -19.34 90.45
C ILE A 8 -5.78 -19.61 89.22
N GLY A 9 -6.97 -20.19 89.42
CA GLY A 9 -7.93 -20.43 88.35
C GLY A 9 -8.34 -19.14 87.64
N GLN A 10 -8.62 -18.07 88.40
CA GLN A 10 -8.96 -16.77 87.83
C GLN A 10 -7.80 -16.17 87.00
N SER A 11 -6.57 -16.23 87.49
CA SER A 11 -5.41 -15.69 86.76
C SER A 11 -5.19 -16.39 85.41
N ILE A 12 -5.43 -17.70 85.33
CA ILE A 12 -5.32 -18.45 84.06
C ILE A 12 -6.38 -17.96 83.06
N VAL A 13 -7.61 -17.74 83.52
CA VAL A 13 -8.70 -17.24 82.67
C VAL A 13 -8.36 -15.85 82.12
N GLU A 14 -7.82 -14.96 82.94
CA GLU A 14 -7.41 -13.62 82.50
C GLU A 14 -6.31 -13.67 81.43
N ILE A 15 -5.31 -14.54 81.59
CA ILE A 15 -4.25 -14.73 80.59
C ILE A 15 -4.83 -15.24 79.25
N ILE A 16 -5.79 -16.18 79.31
CA ILE A 16 -6.46 -16.70 78.11
C ILE A 16 -7.23 -15.58 77.39
N ILE A 17 -7.96 -14.74 78.14
CA ILE A 17 -8.72 -13.62 77.57
C ILE A 17 -7.79 -12.62 76.89
N ILE A 18 -6.67 -12.25 77.53
CA ILE A 18 -5.68 -11.34 76.95
C ILE A 18 -5.07 -11.95 75.68
N GLY A 19 -4.75 -13.25 75.70
CA GLY A 19 -4.24 -13.96 74.53
C GLY A 19 -5.22 -13.94 73.34
N LEU A 20 -6.50 -14.22 73.61
CA LEU A 20 -7.56 -14.16 72.60
C LEU A 20 -7.75 -12.74 72.05
N MET A 21 -7.67 -11.73 72.91
CA MET A 21 -7.79 -10.33 72.50
C MET A 21 -6.64 -9.91 71.58
N LEU A 22 -5.40 -10.26 71.91
CA LEU A 22 -4.24 -9.99 71.06
C LEU A 22 -4.32 -10.73 69.72
N TRP A 23 -4.77 -11.99 69.74
CA TRP A 23 -5.00 -12.76 68.53
C TRP A 23 -6.09 -12.13 67.64
N PHE A 24 -7.19 -11.68 68.25
CA PHE A 24 -8.29 -11.02 67.54
C PHE A 24 -7.85 -9.69 66.91
N ILE A 25 -7.11 -8.85 67.63
CA ILE A 25 -6.55 -7.60 67.09
C ILE A 25 -5.61 -7.88 65.91
N LYS A 26 -4.72 -8.86 66.05
CA LYS A 26 -3.79 -9.24 64.98
C LYS A 26 -4.53 -9.78 63.76
N SER A 27 -5.56 -10.60 63.97
CA SER A 27 -6.42 -11.14 62.90
C SER A 27 -7.17 -10.04 62.17
N HIS A 28 -7.80 -9.12 62.90
CA HIS A 28 -8.57 -8.04 62.31
C HIS A 28 -7.68 -7.02 61.56
N ASN A 29 -6.49 -6.72 62.08
CA ASN A 29 -5.51 -5.88 61.38
C ASN A 29 -4.96 -6.55 60.12
N ALA A 30 -4.77 -7.87 60.12
CA ALA A 30 -4.37 -8.61 58.92
C ALA A 30 -5.47 -8.58 57.85
N MET A 31 -6.74 -8.68 58.25
CA MET A 31 -7.86 -8.56 57.32
C MET A 31 -8.01 -7.15 56.74
N ARG A 32 -7.79 -6.09 57.53
CA ARG A 32 -7.82 -4.71 57.05
C ARG A 32 -6.77 -4.44 55.98
N LYS A 33 -5.52 -4.89 56.18
CA LYS A 33 -4.45 -4.74 55.17
C LYS A 33 -4.80 -5.39 53.82
N LYS A 34 -5.51 -6.52 53.86
CA LYS A 34 -5.94 -7.22 52.64
C LYS A 34 -7.03 -6.45 51.88
N ASN A 35 -7.90 -5.72 52.58
CA ASN A 35 -8.91 -4.88 51.93
C ASN A 35 -8.31 -3.63 51.26
N ASP A 36 -7.27 -3.03 51.84
CA ASP A 36 -6.55 -1.90 51.22
C ASP A 36 -5.83 -2.35 49.93
N GLU A 37 -5.29 -3.57 49.93
CA GLU A 37 -4.63 -4.18 48.76
C GLU A 37 -5.65 -4.51 47.64
N ILE A 38 -6.88 -4.90 48.02
CA ILE A 38 -7.99 -5.08 47.07
C ILE A 38 -8.42 -3.74 46.47
N GLY A 39 -8.44 -2.65 47.26
CA GLY A 39 -8.71 -1.30 46.76
C GLY A 39 -7.73 -0.84 45.68
N ALA A 40 -6.44 -1.14 45.82
CA ALA A 40 -5.41 -0.86 44.80
C ALA A 40 -5.60 -1.71 43.51
N ILE A 41 -6.20 -2.89 43.61
CA ILE A 41 -6.58 -3.69 42.43
C ILE A 41 -7.75 -3.03 41.68
N PHE A 42 -8.63 -2.30 42.38
CA PHE A 42 -9.77 -1.59 41.78
C PHE A 42 -9.42 -0.23 41.13
N GLU A 43 -8.26 0.39 41.39
CA GLU A 43 -7.81 1.56 40.61
C GLU A 43 -7.34 1.18 39.19
N ASN A 44 -6.85 -0.04 39.00
CA ASN A 44 -6.41 -0.55 37.70
C ASN A 44 -7.53 -0.69 36.64
N PRO A 45 -8.75 -1.19 36.95
CA PRO A 45 -9.83 -1.28 35.97
C PRO A 45 -10.33 0.08 35.49
N GLU A 46 -10.35 1.14 36.30
CA GLU A 46 -10.70 2.49 35.81
C GLU A 46 -9.67 2.99 34.78
N LYS A 47 -8.39 2.77 35.06
CA LYS A 47 -7.30 3.09 34.13
C LYS A 47 -7.44 2.29 32.83
N ILE A 48 -7.69 0.99 32.90
CA ILE A 48 -7.90 0.13 31.72
C ILE A 48 -9.12 0.60 30.92
N ILE A 49 -10.22 0.98 31.57
CA ILE A 49 -11.41 1.52 30.89
C ILE A 49 -11.07 2.83 30.18
N SER A 50 -10.30 3.71 30.81
CA SER A 50 -9.87 4.98 30.19
C SER A 50 -8.97 4.75 28.97
N GLU A 51 -8.03 3.81 29.06
CA GLU A 51 -7.15 3.42 27.95
C GLU A 51 -7.97 2.78 26.80
N MET A 52 -8.98 1.96 27.13
CA MET A 52 -9.89 1.38 26.13
C MET A 52 -10.69 2.46 25.39
N GLN A 53 -11.17 3.48 26.09
CA GLN A 53 -11.88 4.61 25.49
C GLN A 53 -10.97 5.42 24.57
N GLU A 54 -9.72 5.65 24.98
CA GLU A 54 -8.72 6.34 24.16
C GLU A 54 -8.37 5.55 22.88
N ILE A 55 -8.19 4.22 23.01
CA ILE A 55 -7.97 3.32 21.85
C ILE A 55 -9.17 3.37 20.92
N THR A 56 -10.40 3.33 21.46
CA THR A 56 -11.62 3.38 20.66
C THR A 56 -11.73 4.69 19.87
N ARG A 57 -11.45 5.84 20.51
CA ARG A 57 -11.42 7.15 19.83
C ARG A 57 -10.36 7.20 18.74
N THR A 58 -9.18 6.63 19.01
CA THR A 58 -8.09 6.59 18.03
C THR A 58 -8.43 5.69 16.84
N LEU A 59 -9.09 4.56 17.08
CA LEU A 59 -9.58 3.68 16.03
C LEU A 59 -10.67 4.36 15.19
N GLU A 60 -11.63 5.02 15.83
CA GLU A 60 -12.71 5.74 15.14
C GLU A 60 -12.16 6.86 14.25
N LYS A 61 -11.21 7.64 14.76
CA LYS A 61 -10.51 8.67 13.99
C LYS A 61 -9.76 8.07 12.78
N ASN A 62 -8.99 7.01 12.99
CA ASN A 62 -8.26 6.34 11.91
C ASN A 62 -9.21 5.76 10.85
N LEU A 63 -10.38 5.27 11.26
CA LEU A 63 -11.36 4.69 10.36
C LEU A 63 -12.01 5.79 9.51
N GLU A 64 -12.33 6.94 10.10
CA GLU A 64 -12.86 8.09 9.36
C GLU A 64 -11.81 8.66 8.38
N GLU A 65 -10.55 8.78 8.79
CA GLU A 65 -9.45 9.20 7.90
C GLU A 65 -9.28 8.23 6.72
N LYS A 66 -9.30 6.92 6.98
CA LYS A 66 -9.24 5.91 5.90
C LYS A 66 -10.43 6.00 4.95
N LYS A 67 -11.63 6.24 5.48
CA LYS A 67 -12.85 6.39 4.68
C LYS A 67 -12.79 7.64 3.82
N GLU A 68 -12.25 8.74 4.34
CA GLU A 68 -12.06 9.97 3.58
C GLU A 68 -11.02 9.78 2.46
N ILE A 69 -9.88 9.13 2.75
CA ILE A 69 -8.88 8.79 1.73
C ILE A 69 -9.51 7.92 0.64
N SER A 70 -10.28 6.90 1.02
CA SER A 70 -10.95 6.03 0.07
C SER A 70 -11.92 6.81 -0.83
N ARG A 71 -12.72 7.70 -0.27
CA ARG A 71 -13.62 8.58 -1.06
C ARG A 71 -12.85 9.47 -2.03
N ARG A 72 -11.73 10.06 -1.59
CA ARG A 72 -10.89 10.89 -2.46
C ARG A 72 -10.29 10.08 -3.61
N MET A 73 -9.76 8.89 -3.34
CA MET A 73 -9.25 7.99 -4.38
C MET A 73 -10.33 7.58 -5.38
N LEU A 74 -11.53 7.28 -4.89
CA LEU A 74 -12.65 6.88 -5.74
C LEU A 74 -13.08 8.03 -6.65
N GLY A 75 -13.13 9.27 -6.15
CA GLY A 75 -13.36 10.46 -6.97
C GLY A 75 -12.26 10.70 -8.00
N GLN A 76 -10.99 10.51 -7.64
CA GLN A 76 -9.88 10.62 -8.60
C GLN A 76 -9.94 9.56 -9.69
N LEU A 77 -10.31 8.32 -9.35
CA LEU A 77 -10.50 7.25 -10.32
C LEU A 77 -11.65 7.55 -11.28
N GLU A 78 -12.77 8.07 -10.78
CA GLU A 78 -13.89 8.51 -11.63
C GLU A 78 -13.49 9.63 -12.59
N ASP A 79 -12.73 10.63 -12.12
CA ASP A 79 -12.24 11.71 -12.97
C ASP A 79 -11.27 11.20 -14.05
N ILE A 80 -10.37 10.27 -13.69
CA ILE A 80 -9.46 9.64 -14.64
C ILE A 80 -10.26 8.82 -15.67
N LEU A 81 -11.26 8.05 -15.22
CA LEU A 81 -12.13 7.25 -16.09
C LEU A 81 -12.88 8.16 -17.08
N LYS A 82 -13.47 9.27 -16.61
CA LYS A 82 -14.14 10.25 -17.48
C LYS A 82 -13.20 10.86 -18.50
N ARG A 83 -11.96 11.19 -18.12
CA ARG A 83 -10.94 11.71 -19.05
C ARG A 83 -10.57 10.66 -20.09
N ALA A 84 -10.34 9.41 -19.66
CA ALA A 84 -10.00 8.31 -20.56
C ALA A 84 -11.15 8.04 -21.55
N ASP A 85 -12.40 8.02 -21.09
CA ASP A 85 -13.58 7.89 -21.95
C ASP A 85 -13.71 9.06 -22.92
N HIS A 86 -13.46 10.28 -22.48
CA HIS A 86 -13.49 11.44 -23.35
C HIS A 86 -12.42 11.36 -24.44
N THR A 87 -11.17 11.03 -24.08
CA THR A 87 -10.08 10.83 -25.04
C THR A 87 -10.38 9.65 -25.97
N HIS A 88 -10.99 8.58 -25.48
CA HIS A 88 -11.39 7.44 -26.31
C HIS A 88 -12.46 7.84 -27.33
N ASN A 89 -13.49 8.58 -26.90
CA ASN A 89 -14.54 9.09 -27.78
C ASN A 89 -14.01 10.10 -28.79
N GLU A 90 -13.08 10.97 -28.39
CA GLU A 90 -12.42 11.93 -29.28
C GLU A 90 -11.59 11.19 -30.35
N LEU A 91 -10.76 10.23 -29.94
CA LEU A 91 -10.03 9.35 -30.86
C LEU A 91 -10.96 8.55 -31.78
N GLN A 92 -12.09 8.07 -31.27
CA GLN A 92 -13.08 7.36 -32.09
C GLN A 92 -13.75 8.31 -33.09
N SER A 93 -14.07 9.55 -32.71
CA SER A 93 -14.64 10.54 -33.62
C SER A 93 -13.65 10.95 -34.71
N LEU A 94 -12.38 11.18 -34.35
CA LEU A 94 -11.31 11.44 -35.32
C LEU A 94 -11.14 10.22 -36.23
N MET A 95 -11.05 9.02 -35.66
CA MET A 95 -10.95 7.80 -36.45
C MET A 95 -12.13 7.66 -37.42
N LYS A 96 -13.37 7.97 -37.01
CA LYS A 96 -14.56 7.95 -37.86
C LYS A 96 -14.54 9.03 -38.96
N GLU A 97 -14.07 10.23 -38.63
CA GLU A 97 -13.86 11.33 -39.58
C GLU A 97 -12.79 10.95 -40.62
N TYR A 98 -11.71 10.30 -40.19
CA TYR A 98 -10.65 9.80 -41.07
C TYR A 98 -11.01 8.48 -41.78
N SER A 99 -11.93 7.66 -41.26
CA SER A 99 -12.34 6.38 -41.85
C SER A 99 -13.58 6.47 -42.75
N LEU A 100 -14.17 7.66 -42.90
CA LEU A 100 -15.03 7.98 -44.05
C LEU A 100 -14.24 8.43 -45.29
N SER A 101 -12.92 8.61 -45.18
CA SER A 101 -12.06 8.44 -46.36
C SER A 101 -11.72 6.96 -46.47
N PRO A 102 -12.19 6.24 -47.50
CA PRO A 102 -11.61 4.96 -47.80
C PRO A 102 -10.12 5.21 -47.93
N VAL A 103 -9.35 4.41 -47.20
CA VAL A 103 -7.94 4.19 -47.38
C VAL A 103 -7.71 4.05 -48.89
N ASN A 104 -7.36 5.15 -49.54
CA ASN A 104 -6.55 5.12 -50.74
C ASN A 104 -5.28 4.42 -50.28
N ALA A 105 -5.20 3.16 -50.67
CA ALA A 105 -3.98 2.39 -50.58
C ALA A 105 -2.82 3.23 -51.12
N HIS A 106 -1.77 3.35 -50.30
CA HIS A 106 -0.38 3.57 -50.69
C HIS A 106 -0.01 4.90 -51.38
N PRO A 107 0.65 5.78 -50.62
CA PRO A 107 1.86 6.45 -51.10
C PRO A 107 3.12 5.94 -50.38
N ALA A 108 3.02 5.67 -49.06
CA ALA A 108 4.18 5.39 -48.21
C ALA A 108 4.94 4.10 -48.55
N ALA A 109 4.25 3.05 -49.02
CA ALA A 109 4.95 1.81 -49.39
C ALA A 109 5.61 1.89 -50.78
N GLN A 110 5.07 2.71 -51.70
CA GLN A 110 5.66 2.92 -53.02
C GLN A 110 6.91 3.79 -52.91
N ASP A 111 6.86 4.84 -52.08
CA ASP A 111 8.02 5.68 -51.78
C ASP A 111 9.09 4.91 -51.00
N SER A 112 8.71 4.08 -50.02
CA SER A 112 9.67 3.19 -49.34
C SER A 112 10.35 2.23 -50.31
N LYS A 113 9.63 1.70 -51.30
CA LYS A 113 10.21 0.78 -52.30
C LYS A 113 11.18 1.52 -53.23
N ARG A 114 10.83 2.71 -53.72
CA ARG A 114 11.73 3.55 -54.55
C ARG A 114 12.98 3.96 -53.79
N MET A 115 12.82 4.40 -52.55
CA MET A 115 13.92 4.82 -51.67
C MET A 115 14.88 3.65 -51.37
N ARG A 116 14.35 2.44 -51.17
CA ARG A 116 15.17 1.21 -51.05
C ARG A 116 15.96 0.91 -52.32
N THR A 117 15.37 1.10 -53.50
CA THR A 117 16.07 0.89 -54.78
C THR A 117 17.20 1.91 -54.95
N SER A 118 16.93 3.19 -54.68
CA SER A 118 17.93 4.27 -54.75
C SER A 118 19.09 4.07 -53.76
N VAL A 119 18.81 3.67 -52.51
CA VAL A 119 19.87 3.34 -51.53
C VAL A 119 20.73 2.16 -52.01
N ASN A 120 20.10 1.13 -52.56
CA ASN A 120 20.82 -0.06 -53.04
C ASN A 120 21.66 0.21 -54.31
N ASP A 121 21.20 1.08 -55.19
CA ASP A 121 21.95 1.46 -56.39
C ASP A 121 23.14 2.36 -56.05
N LEU A 122 22.98 3.29 -55.09
CA LEU A 122 24.10 4.10 -54.58
C LEU A 122 25.14 3.26 -53.82
N LEU A 123 24.71 2.23 -53.09
CA LEU A 123 25.63 1.27 -52.46
C LEU A 123 26.43 0.46 -53.48
N LYS A 124 25.81 0.04 -54.59
CA LYS A 124 26.52 -0.66 -55.69
C LYS A 124 27.52 0.23 -56.40
N GLN A 125 27.27 1.54 -56.44
CA GLN A 125 28.19 2.55 -56.99
C GLN A 125 29.37 2.86 -56.05
N GLY A 126 29.42 2.25 -54.85
CA GLY A 126 30.53 2.39 -53.91
C GLY A 126 30.44 3.60 -52.97
N HIS A 127 29.30 4.27 -52.90
CA HIS A 127 29.10 5.41 -51.98
C HIS A 127 29.07 4.96 -50.51
N SER A 128 29.69 5.77 -49.64
CA SER A 128 29.65 5.59 -48.19
C SER A 128 28.26 5.88 -47.64
N LYS A 129 27.95 5.35 -46.45
CA LYS A 129 26.60 5.50 -45.84
C LYS A 129 26.28 6.96 -45.54
N GLU A 130 27.31 7.73 -45.24
CA GLU A 130 27.28 9.15 -44.90
C GLU A 130 26.99 10.00 -46.14
N GLU A 131 27.56 9.64 -47.29
CA GLU A 131 27.25 10.30 -48.58
C GLU A 131 25.82 10.01 -49.05
N ILE A 132 25.34 8.78 -48.82
CA ILE A 132 23.96 8.40 -49.16
C ILE A 132 22.96 9.14 -48.26
N ALA A 133 23.28 9.30 -46.97
CA ALA A 133 22.50 10.09 -46.02
C ALA A 133 22.37 11.55 -46.49
N GLY A 134 23.49 12.15 -46.88
CA GLY A 134 23.52 13.52 -47.38
C GLY A 134 22.75 13.71 -48.69
N LYS A 135 22.85 12.76 -49.63
CA LYS A 135 22.17 12.85 -50.94
C LYS A 135 20.67 12.62 -50.88
N LEU A 136 20.21 11.77 -49.97
CA LEU A 136 18.79 11.44 -49.83
C LEU A 136 18.08 12.24 -48.73
N GLY A 137 18.81 12.98 -47.90
CA GLY A 137 18.26 13.76 -46.78
C GLY A 137 17.71 12.89 -45.65
N ILE A 138 18.28 11.70 -45.46
CA ILE A 138 17.80 10.66 -44.54
C ILE A 138 18.88 10.39 -43.50
N SER A 139 18.51 10.02 -42.27
CA SER A 139 19.49 9.72 -41.23
C SER A 139 20.33 8.47 -41.56
N THR A 140 21.57 8.45 -41.07
CA THR A 140 22.46 7.28 -41.21
C THR A 140 21.86 6.01 -40.58
N SER A 141 21.08 6.16 -39.50
CA SER A 141 20.37 5.08 -38.83
C SER A 141 19.24 4.49 -39.67
N GLU A 142 18.48 5.32 -40.39
CA GLU A 142 17.42 4.86 -41.30
C GLU A 142 17.99 4.10 -42.51
N ILE A 143 19.14 4.55 -43.05
CA ILE A 143 19.85 3.82 -44.11
C ILE A 143 20.29 2.44 -43.63
N GLU A 144 20.80 2.34 -42.40
CA GLU A 144 21.19 1.06 -41.82
C GLU A 144 19.99 0.11 -41.66
N LEU A 145 18.84 0.63 -41.23
CA LEU A 145 17.61 -0.14 -41.13
C LEU A 145 17.14 -0.64 -42.51
N LEU A 146 17.19 0.22 -43.54
CA LEU A 146 16.82 -0.16 -44.91
C LEU A 146 17.74 -1.25 -45.47
N ILE A 147 19.05 -1.20 -45.18
CA ILE A 147 20.00 -2.23 -45.57
C ILE A 147 19.71 -3.56 -44.84
N LYS A 148 19.45 -3.52 -43.53
CA LYS A 148 19.12 -4.72 -42.72
C LYS A 148 17.82 -5.37 -43.19
N LEU A 149 16.79 -4.58 -43.47
CA LEU A 149 15.50 -5.07 -43.99
C LEU A 149 15.66 -5.74 -45.37
N ASN A 150 16.47 -5.16 -46.27
CA ASN A 150 16.75 -5.73 -47.59
C ASN A 150 17.51 -7.08 -47.50
N LYS A 151 18.51 -7.17 -46.61
CA LYS A 151 19.22 -8.45 -46.36
C LYS A 151 18.28 -9.54 -45.86
N ARG A 152 17.35 -9.19 -44.96
CA ARG A 152 16.35 -10.14 -44.42
C ARG A 152 15.40 -10.63 -45.51
N GLN A 153 14.89 -9.72 -46.35
CA GLN A 153 14.01 -10.07 -47.48
C GLN A 153 14.70 -10.93 -48.55
N LYS A 154 15.97 -10.67 -48.87
CA LYS A 154 16.75 -11.52 -49.81
C LYS A 154 17.13 -12.88 -49.22
N GLY A 155 17.26 -12.98 -47.90
CA GLY A 155 17.52 -14.24 -47.19
C GLY A 155 16.29 -15.16 -47.16
N GLU A 156 15.08 -14.59 -47.11
CA GLU A 156 13.82 -15.34 -47.17
C GLU A 156 13.47 -15.82 -48.59
N ALA A 157 13.98 -15.17 -49.65
CA ALA A 157 13.76 -15.57 -51.04
C ALA A 157 14.71 -16.68 -51.57
N LYS A 158 15.58 -17.22 -50.71
CA LYS A 158 16.57 -18.27 -51.06
C LYS A 158 16.35 -19.61 -50.35
N LYS A 159 15.21 -19.77 -49.68
CA LYS A 159 14.67 -21.06 -49.19
C LYS A 159 13.50 -21.46 -50.06
#